data_AF-A0A372NWW1-F1
#
_entry.id   AF-A0A372NWW1-F1
#
_cell.length_a   1.000
_cell.length_b   1.000
_cell.length_c   1.000
_cell.angle_alpha   90.00
_cell.angle_beta   90.00
_cell.angle_gamma   90.00
#
_symmetry.space_group_name_H-M   'P 1'
#
loop_
_entity.id
_entity.type
_entity.pdbx_description
1 polymer ?
#
loop_
_entity_poly.entity_id
_entity_poly.type
_entity_poly.pdbx_seq_one_letter_code
_entity_poly.pdbx_strand_id
1 'polypeptide(L)'
;MLTDNSKSLPKGFVRLGGSQAEIAQQLGPLADLVGTWRGNSGWNIIAVPSNTNGVAGFKLLVQNYSETITFTPISAPVPNRGGVDMQFITGLMYDLTITDNATEGILHLENGMWLYMADIQKQPDKSDDPFKATAPVEHTFTIARQASIPHGDVVIALGDATTSTGAPAYPPINAVPADIGKPTMVGYLDPYIYTGFPRDQFSAADPNMMLQNAIAGQNIGNVTNISVDTLNKGGTIANIPFVQQVVDPTRFVSNHWIQDVTLADGTTFKQLQYAQQADLNFLPKLGGVPGVIMWPHVNVNTLRKQ
;
A
#
# COMPACT_ATOMS: atom_id res chain seq x y z
N MET A 1 -5.89 43.02 17.20
CA MET A 1 -6.96 43.25 16.22
C MET A 1 -7.42 41.88 15.74
N LEU A 2 -8.63 41.46 16.15
CA LEU A 2 -9.26 40.26 15.58
C LEU A 2 -9.86 40.69 14.24
N THR A 3 -9.25 40.24 13.14
CA THR A 3 -9.81 40.46 11.81
C THR A 3 -11.08 39.64 11.65
N ASP A 4 -12.13 40.33 11.22
CA ASP A 4 -13.42 39.79 10.81
C ASP A 4 -13.25 38.66 9.76
N ASN A 5 -13.62 37.43 10.14
CA ASN A 5 -13.58 36.23 9.29
C ASN A 5 -14.87 36.03 8.49
N SER A 6 -15.78 37.01 8.45
CA SER A 6 -17.04 36.92 7.68
C SER A 6 -16.88 37.15 6.17
N LYS A 7 -15.69 37.56 5.72
CA LYS A 7 -15.41 37.76 4.29
C LYS A 7 -15.14 36.42 3.60
N SER A 8 -15.58 36.32 2.35
CA SER A 8 -15.24 35.19 1.49
C SER A 8 -13.73 34.98 1.46
N LEU A 9 -13.33 33.70 1.41
CA LEU A 9 -11.93 33.31 1.32
C LEU A 9 -11.24 34.14 0.20
N PRO A 10 -10.07 34.75 0.48
CA PRO A 10 -9.37 35.57 -0.51
C PRO A 10 -9.16 34.78 -1.81
N LYS A 11 -9.24 35.45 -2.98
CA LYS A 11 -8.86 34.84 -4.28
C LYS A 11 -7.45 34.27 -4.14
N GLY A 12 -7.32 32.95 -4.26
CA GLY A 12 -6.10 32.18 -3.92
C GLY A 12 -6.31 31.09 -2.86
N PHE A 13 -7.40 31.16 -2.08
CA PHE A 13 -7.85 30.10 -1.16
C PHE A 13 -8.97 29.22 -1.76
N VAL A 14 -9.66 29.71 -2.79
CA VAL A 14 -10.61 28.93 -3.61
C VAL A 14 -9.89 28.42 -4.85
N ARG A 15 -9.93 27.11 -5.09
CA ARG A 15 -9.24 26.44 -6.19
C ARG A 15 -10.20 26.20 -7.34
N LEU A 16 -9.82 26.64 -8.53
CA LEU A 16 -10.45 26.20 -9.76
C LEU A 16 -9.69 24.95 -10.24
N GLY A 17 -10.41 23.88 -10.56
CA GLY A 17 -9.79 22.68 -11.08
C GLY A 17 -9.11 22.95 -12.43
N GLY A 18 -7.96 22.33 -12.65
CA GLY A 18 -7.29 22.33 -13.96
C GLY A 18 -8.02 21.44 -14.97
N SER A 19 -7.60 21.52 -16.23
CA SER A 19 -7.97 20.51 -17.23
C SER A 19 -7.43 19.13 -16.84
N GLN A 20 -8.03 18.05 -17.38
CA GLN A 20 -7.56 16.69 -17.11
C GLN A 20 -6.08 16.48 -17.49
N ALA A 21 -5.62 17.12 -18.56
CA ALA A 21 -4.22 17.03 -19.01
C ALA A 21 -3.26 17.73 -18.03
N GLU A 22 -3.64 18.88 -17.51
CA GLU A 22 -2.85 19.60 -16.49
C GLU A 22 -2.78 18.81 -15.19
N ILE A 23 -3.90 18.24 -14.75
CA ILE A 23 -3.94 17.36 -13.57
C ILE A 23 -3.02 16.16 -13.78
N ALA A 24 -3.10 15.49 -14.94
CA ALA A 24 -2.28 14.32 -15.24
C ALA A 24 -0.77 14.62 -15.22
N GLN A 25 -0.33 15.76 -15.77
CA GLN A 25 1.08 16.16 -15.74
C GLN A 25 1.61 16.38 -14.32
N GLN A 26 0.75 16.85 -13.41
CA GLN A 26 1.14 17.14 -12.03
C GLN A 26 1.12 15.90 -11.13
N LEU A 27 0.55 14.76 -11.57
CA LEU A 27 0.52 13.51 -10.81
C LEU A 27 1.85 12.75 -10.83
N GLY A 28 2.78 13.14 -11.72
CA GLY A 28 4.09 12.51 -11.87
C GLY A 28 3.96 10.98 -12.03
N PRO A 29 4.66 10.16 -11.21
CA PRO A 29 4.63 8.71 -11.33
C PRO A 29 3.26 8.07 -11.02
N LEU A 30 2.33 8.81 -10.43
CA LEU A 30 0.98 8.33 -10.12
C LEU A 30 0.04 8.43 -11.34
N ALA A 31 0.42 9.16 -12.40
CA ALA A 31 -0.48 9.50 -13.50
C ALA A 31 -1.14 8.28 -14.16
N ASP A 32 -0.40 7.18 -14.34
CA ASP A 32 -0.92 6.00 -15.02
C ASP A 32 -1.95 5.22 -14.19
N LEU A 33 -1.97 5.38 -12.86
CA LEU A 33 -2.95 4.74 -11.96
C LEU A 33 -4.37 5.24 -12.16
N VAL A 34 -4.57 6.45 -12.70
CA VAL A 34 -5.90 7.06 -12.84
C VAL A 34 -6.89 6.14 -13.55
N GLY A 35 -8.07 5.93 -12.95
CA GLY A 35 -9.13 5.09 -13.49
C GLY A 35 -9.43 3.88 -12.63
N THR A 36 -10.24 2.95 -13.17
CA THR A 36 -10.66 1.73 -12.49
C THR A 36 -9.85 0.54 -12.99
N TRP A 37 -9.46 -0.31 -12.05
CA TRP A 37 -8.70 -1.52 -12.29
C TRP A 37 -9.44 -2.71 -11.70
N ARG A 38 -9.39 -3.84 -12.40
CA ARG A 38 -9.99 -5.10 -11.94
C ARG A 38 -9.05 -6.27 -12.13
N GLY A 39 -9.08 -7.21 -11.20
CA GLY A 39 -8.38 -8.49 -11.31
C GLY A 39 -9.07 -9.54 -10.44
N ASN A 40 -8.85 -10.80 -10.79
CA ASN A 40 -9.49 -11.96 -10.14
C ASN A 40 -8.48 -13.04 -9.71
N SER A 41 -7.19 -12.71 -9.78
CA SER A 41 -6.07 -13.63 -9.54
C SER A 41 -5.33 -13.28 -8.24
N GLY A 42 -6.00 -12.55 -7.34
CA GLY A 42 -5.43 -12.08 -6.09
C GLY A 42 -5.36 -13.19 -5.05
N TRP A 43 -4.36 -13.12 -4.17
CA TRP A 43 -4.19 -14.05 -3.06
C TRP A 43 -3.93 -13.32 -1.75
N ASN A 44 -4.67 -13.75 -0.74
CA ASN A 44 -4.59 -13.29 0.64
C ASN A 44 -4.06 -14.44 1.50
N ILE A 45 -3.07 -14.15 2.36
CA ILE A 45 -2.65 -15.04 3.43
C ILE A 45 -2.51 -14.25 4.73
N ILE A 46 -3.15 -14.75 5.79
CA ILE A 46 -3.14 -14.14 7.11
C ILE A 46 -3.24 -15.20 8.20
N ALA A 47 -2.40 -15.08 9.23
CA ALA A 47 -2.59 -15.81 10.48
C ALA A 47 -3.36 -14.91 11.45
N VAL A 48 -4.42 -15.46 12.06
CA VAL A 48 -5.20 -14.78 13.09
C VAL A 48 -5.10 -15.52 14.42
N PRO A 49 -5.13 -14.84 15.58
CA PRO A 49 -5.18 -15.51 16.87
C PRO A 49 -6.36 -16.49 16.94
N SER A 50 -6.11 -17.70 17.42
CA SER A 50 -7.15 -18.72 17.57
C SER A 50 -6.79 -19.68 18.69
N ASN A 51 -7.80 -20.12 19.44
CA ASN A 51 -7.62 -21.08 20.52
C ASN A 51 -8.12 -22.45 20.06
N THR A 52 -7.28 -23.48 20.22
CA THR A 52 -7.68 -24.87 19.97
C THR A 52 -7.61 -25.64 21.29
N ASN A 53 -8.74 -26.14 21.77
CA ASN A 53 -8.84 -26.91 23.02
C ASN A 53 -8.19 -26.20 24.25
N GLY A 54 -8.35 -24.88 24.34
CA GLY A 54 -7.79 -24.08 25.44
C GLY A 54 -6.30 -23.73 25.28
N VAL A 55 -5.65 -24.17 24.19
CA VAL A 55 -4.27 -23.80 23.86
C VAL A 55 -4.30 -22.59 22.92
N ALA A 56 -3.60 -21.53 23.32
CA ALA A 56 -3.42 -20.35 22.48
C ALA A 56 -2.57 -20.70 21.25
N GLY A 57 -3.04 -20.29 20.09
CA GLY A 57 -2.37 -20.53 18.81
C GLY A 57 -2.92 -19.61 17.74
N PHE A 58 -2.90 -20.09 16.50
CA PHE A 58 -3.35 -19.32 15.35
C PHE A 58 -4.19 -20.17 14.41
N LYS A 59 -5.00 -19.50 13.60
CA LYS A 59 -5.64 -20.08 12.42
C LYS A 59 -5.06 -19.40 11.19
N LEU A 60 -4.59 -20.20 10.24
CA LEU A 60 -4.15 -19.69 8.94
C LEU A 60 -5.38 -19.58 8.02
N LEU A 61 -5.53 -18.42 7.41
CA LEU A 61 -6.56 -18.11 6.43
C LEU A 61 -5.85 -17.80 5.11
N VAL A 62 -6.19 -18.56 4.06
CA VAL A 62 -5.67 -18.37 2.70
C VAL A 62 -6.86 -18.31 1.76
N GLN A 63 -6.98 -17.24 0.98
CA GLN A 63 -8.11 -17.01 0.08
C GLN A 63 -7.63 -16.45 -1.24
N ASN A 64 -8.17 -16.96 -2.34
CA ASN A 64 -8.08 -16.27 -3.62
C ASN A 64 -9.25 -15.28 -3.74
N TYR A 65 -8.98 -14.13 -4.33
CA TYR A 65 -9.95 -13.05 -4.39
C TYR A 65 -9.96 -12.31 -5.73
N SER A 66 -11.07 -11.62 -5.94
CA SER A 66 -11.21 -10.59 -6.95
C SER A 66 -11.21 -9.22 -6.29
N GLU A 67 -10.75 -8.25 -7.05
CA GLU A 67 -10.54 -6.90 -6.57
C GLU A 67 -10.97 -5.90 -7.63
N THR A 68 -11.65 -4.84 -7.18
CA THR A 68 -11.83 -3.61 -7.94
C THR A 68 -11.24 -2.47 -7.14
N ILE A 69 -10.40 -1.66 -7.77
CA ILE A 69 -9.84 -0.44 -7.19
C ILE A 69 -10.00 0.71 -8.18
N THR A 70 -10.41 1.88 -7.69
CA THR A 70 -10.56 3.09 -8.50
C THR A 70 -9.67 4.18 -7.97
N PHE A 71 -8.89 4.82 -8.85
CA PHE A 71 -8.06 5.97 -8.51
C PHE A 71 -8.61 7.24 -9.17
N THR A 72 -8.96 8.22 -8.34
CA THR A 72 -9.56 9.50 -8.76
C THR A 72 -8.63 10.66 -8.41
N PRO A 73 -8.17 11.47 -9.39
CA PRO A 73 -7.32 12.62 -9.12
C PRO A 73 -7.96 13.64 -8.18
N ILE A 74 -7.14 14.23 -7.30
CA ILE A 74 -7.54 15.48 -6.64
C ILE A 74 -7.49 16.61 -7.67
N SER A 75 -8.51 17.46 -7.68
CA SER A 75 -8.77 18.41 -8.77
C SER A 75 -7.76 19.55 -8.91
N ALA A 76 -6.92 19.78 -7.89
CA ALA A 76 -5.86 20.80 -7.91
C ALA A 76 -4.78 20.51 -6.86
N PRO A 77 -3.52 20.94 -7.11
CA PRO A 77 -2.45 20.90 -6.11
C PRO A 77 -2.85 21.53 -4.77
N VAL A 78 -2.40 20.91 -3.69
CA VAL A 78 -2.66 21.28 -2.30
C VAL A 78 -1.39 21.89 -1.70
N PRO A 79 -1.36 23.20 -1.41
CA PRO A 79 -0.18 23.82 -0.81
C PRO A 79 -0.11 23.54 0.71
N ASN A 80 0.98 22.91 1.14
CA ASN A 80 1.48 22.97 2.51
C ASN A 80 2.33 24.23 2.67
N ARG A 81 1.97 25.10 3.62
CA ARG A 81 2.61 26.41 3.82
C ARG A 81 3.43 26.40 5.10
N GLY A 82 4.75 26.56 5.00
CA GLY A 82 5.69 26.49 6.13
C GLY A 82 6.40 27.80 6.50
N GLY A 83 6.15 28.91 5.81
CA GLY A 83 6.91 30.16 5.97
C GLY A 83 7.55 30.53 4.63
N VAL A 84 8.88 30.59 4.56
CA VAL A 84 9.60 30.95 3.32
C VAL A 84 9.47 29.91 2.19
N ASP A 85 9.13 28.66 2.52
CA ASP A 85 8.96 27.55 1.58
C ASP A 85 7.51 27.04 1.60
N MET A 86 7.07 26.50 0.46
CA MET A 86 5.81 25.77 0.31
C MET A 86 6.03 24.48 -0.47
N GLN A 87 5.25 23.47 -0.12
CA GLN A 87 5.20 22.20 -0.86
C GLN A 87 3.82 22.07 -1.50
N PHE A 88 3.77 21.74 -2.78
CA PHE A 88 2.53 21.39 -3.46
C PHE A 88 2.37 19.88 -3.50
N ILE A 89 1.22 19.43 -3.03
CA ILE A 89 0.81 18.02 -3.07
C ILE A 89 -0.21 17.83 -4.18
N THR A 90 0.06 16.92 -5.10
CA THR A 90 -0.96 16.31 -5.97
C THR A 90 -1.22 14.89 -5.52
N GLY A 91 -2.21 14.22 -6.11
CA GLY A 91 -2.50 12.85 -5.70
C GLY A 91 -3.79 12.29 -6.24
N LEU A 92 -4.06 11.07 -5.81
CA LEU A 92 -5.22 10.27 -6.16
C LEU A 92 -5.92 9.87 -4.88
N MET A 93 -7.23 10.11 -4.78
CA MET A 93 -8.07 9.34 -3.88
C MET A 93 -8.22 7.93 -4.44
N TYR A 94 -8.35 6.92 -3.58
CA TYR A 94 -8.76 5.59 -4.00
C TYR A 94 -9.78 4.97 -3.07
N ASP A 95 -10.55 4.05 -3.64
CA ASP A 95 -11.40 3.09 -2.96
C ASP A 95 -11.18 1.71 -3.60
N LEU A 96 -11.14 0.67 -2.77
CA LEU A 96 -11.03 -0.71 -3.20
C LEU A 96 -12.03 -1.62 -2.50
N THR A 97 -12.44 -2.66 -3.21
CA THR A 97 -13.26 -3.76 -2.69
C THR A 97 -12.61 -5.07 -3.09
N ILE A 98 -12.40 -5.94 -2.10
CA ILE A 98 -11.91 -7.30 -2.28
C ILE A 98 -13.04 -8.28 -1.95
N THR A 99 -13.29 -9.19 -2.88
CA THR A 99 -14.35 -10.20 -2.81
C THR A 99 -13.77 -11.59 -2.93
N ASP A 100 -14.18 -12.49 -2.03
CA ASP A 100 -13.79 -13.89 -2.07
C ASP A 100 -14.28 -14.57 -3.35
N ASN A 101 -13.40 -15.24 -4.08
CA ASN A 101 -13.79 -15.87 -5.33
C ASN A 101 -14.70 -17.10 -5.13
N ALA A 102 -14.64 -17.76 -3.99
CA ALA A 102 -15.41 -18.98 -3.74
C ALA A 102 -16.85 -18.69 -3.27
N THR A 103 -17.02 -17.66 -2.44
CA THR A 103 -18.30 -17.32 -1.78
C THR A 103 -18.95 -16.05 -2.32
N GLU A 104 -18.23 -15.26 -3.13
CA GLU A 104 -18.64 -13.93 -3.59
C GLU A 104 -18.91 -12.92 -2.45
N GLY A 105 -18.51 -13.25 -1.23
CA GLY A 105 -18.60 -12.39 -0.06
C GLY A 105 -17.49 -11.33 -0.03
N ILE A 106 -17.81 -10.15 0.48
CA ILE A 106 -16.81 -9.09 0.71
C ILE A 106 -15.83 -9.55 1.79
N LEU A 107 -14.54 -9.60 1.44
CA LEU A 107 -13.45 -9.88 2.38
C LEU A 107 -12.85 -8.61 2.97
N HIS A 108 -12.73 -7.55 2.17
CA HIS A 108 -12.09 -6.32 2.58
C HIS A 108 -12.60 -5.12 1.79
N LEU A 109 -12.58 -3.96 2.45
CA LEU A 109 -12.91 -2.66 1.90
C LEU A 109 -11.85 -1.70 2.41
N GLU A 110 -11.32 -0.82 1.57
CA GLU A 110 -10.33 0.17 2.01
C GLU A 110 -10.49 1.42 1.15
N ASN A 111 -10.22 2.58 1.72
CA ASN A 111 -10.07 3.81 0.96
C ASN A 111 -8.90 4.63 1.47
N GLY A 112 -8.44 5.57 0.67
CA GLY A 112 -7.26 6.33 1.00
C GLY A 112 -6.82 7.31 -0.07
N MET A 113 -5.57 7.73 0.03
CA MET A 113 -4.94 8.62 -0.94
C MET A 113 -3.50 8.19 -1.25
N TRP A 114 -3.12 8.32 -2.53
CA TRP A 114 -1.73 8.39 -2.95
C TRP A 114 -1.36 9.85 -3.17
N LEU A 115 -0.28 10.32 -2.55
CA LEU A 115 0.19 11.69 -2.63
C LEU A 115 1.52 11.73 -3.38
N TYR A 116 1.66 12.68 -4.29
CA TYR A 116 2.93 13.07 -4.90
C TYR A 116 3.35 14.43 -4.34
N MET A 117 4.56 14.47 -3.77
CA MET A 117 4.99 15.51 -2.83
C MET A 117 6.35 16.13 -3.21
N ALA A 118 6.75 15.99 -4.48
CA ALA A 118 8.07 16.42 -4.95
C ALA A 118 8.21 17.93 -5.21
N ASP A 119 7.10 18.65 -5.36
CA ASP A 119 7.12 20.06 -5.74
C ASP A 119 7.29 20.96 -4.50
N ILE A 120 8.50 21.51 -4.31
CA ILE A 120 8.84 22.44 -3.22
C ILE A 120 9.34 23.74 -3.85
N GLN A 121 8.73 24.85 -3.45
CA GLN A 121 8.97 26.17 -4.02
C GLN A 121 9.12 27.22 -2.93
N LYS A 122 9.74 28.36 -3.27
CA LYS A 122 9.73 29.54 -2.41
C LYS A 122 8.33 30.15 -2.39
N GLN A 123 7.85 30.52 -1.20
CA GLN A 123 6.59 31.26 -1.09
C GLN A 123 6.77 32.67 -1.65
N PRO A 124 5.94 33.07 -2.64
CA PRO A 124 6.13 34.33 -3.35
C PRO A 124 5.89 35.58 -2.49
N ASP A 125 5.19 35.47 -1.36
CA ASP A 125 4.77 36.59 -0.51
C ASP A 125 5.40 36.58 0.90
N LYS A 126 6.37 35.69 1.16
CA LYS A 126 6.90 35.41 2.51
C LYS A 126 8.43 35.39 2.61
N SER A 127 9.14 36.13 1.74
CA SER A 127 10.62 36.13 1.70
C SER A 127 11.29 36.45 3.04
N ASP A 128 10.62 37.23 3.91
CA ASP A 128 11.11 37.67 5.23
C ASP A 128 10.21 37.19 6.39
N ASP A 129 9.47 36.08 6.23
CA ASP A 129 8.58 35.56 7.28
C ASP A 129 9.38 35.05 8.50
N PRO A 130 9.13 35.58 9.72
CA PRO A 130 9.80 35.10 10.94
C PRO A 130 9.44 33.65 11.31
N PHE A 131 8.45 33.02 10.66
CA PHE A 131 8.23 31.58 10.76
C PHE A 131 9.40 30.80 10.14
N LYS A 132 10.36 30.43 10.99
CA LYS A 132 11.46 29.51 10.66
C LYS A 132 11.00 28.05 10.59
N ALA A 133 10.22 27.68 9.58
CA ALA A 133 10.34 26.33 9.05
C ALA A 133 10.98 26.44 7.67
N THR A 134 12.32 26.44 7.64
CA THR A 134 13.03 26.09 6.41
C THR A 134 12.54 24.72 5.98
N ALA A 135 12.26 24.54 4.68
CA ALA A 135 11.92 23.21 4.15
C ALA A 135 12.91 22.18 4.72
N PRO A 136 12.44 20.98 5.11
CA PRO A 136 13.33 19.97 5.63
C PRO A 136 14.48 19.77 4.63
N VAL A 137 15.72 19.86 5.13
CA VAL A 137 16.95 19.69 4.34
C VAL A 137 16.95 18.33 3.62
N GLU A 138 16.19 17.39 4.16
CA GLU A 138 16.03 16.01 3.73
C GLU A 138 14.57 15.77 3.28
N HIS A 139 14.18 16.30 2.11
CA HIS A 139 13.01 15.78 1.38
C HIS A 139 13.37 14.39 0.84
N THR A 140 13.22 13.39 1.70
CA THR A 140 13.73 12.02 1.44
C THR A 140 12.81 11.20 0.56
N PHE A 141 11.50 11.45 0.60
CA PHE A 141 10.48 10.67 -0.11
C PHE A 141 9.52 11.57 -0.88
N THR A 142 9.20 11.17 -2.10
CA THR A 142 8.32 11.92 -3.02
C THR A 142 6.90 11.37 -3.06
N ILE A 143 6.65 10.18 -2.50
CA ILE A 143 5.34 9.51 -2.49
C ILE A 143 4.91 9.15 -1.08
N ALA A 144 3.62 9.33 -0.79
CA ALA A 144 2.98 8.75 0.38
C ALA A 144 1.69 8.00 0.00
N ARG A 145 1.47 6.83 0.60
CA ARG A 145 0.17 6.16 0.63
C ARG A 145 -0.45 6.35 2.00
N GLN A 146 -1.66 6.89 2.02
CA GLN A 146 -2.50 7.03 3.21
C GLN A 146 -3.69 6.08 3.08
N ALA A 147 -3.90 5.19 4.04
CA ALA A 147 -4.98 4.19 3.98
C ALA A 147 -5.81 4.21 5.25
N SER A 148 -7.13 4.06 5.11
CA SER A 148 -8.09 3.83 6.20
C SER A 148 -8.63 2.41 6.09
N ILE A 149 -8.34 1.59 7.10
CA ILE A 149 -8.57 0.15 7.08
C ILE A 149 -9.70 -0.19 8.06
N PRO A 150 -10.73 -0.97 7.66
CA PRO A 150 -11.94 -1.22 8.44
C PRO A 150 -11.72 -2.11 9.67
N HIS A 151 -10.47 -2.47 9.96
CA HIS A 151 -10.05 -3.11 11.20
C HIS A 151 -9.76 -2.09 12.32
N GLY A 152 -9.78 -0.79 12.00
CA GLY A 152 -9.50 0.30 12.94
C GLY A 152 -8.06 0.81 12.85
N ASP A 153 -7.46 0.71 11.67
CA ASP A 153 -6.09 1.12 11.42
C ASP A 153 -6.05 2.26 10.39
N VAL A 154 -5.15 3.21 10.61
CA VAL A 154 -4.83 4.25 9.64
C VAL A 154 -3.33 4.20 9.36
N VAL A 155 -2.97 4.07 8.09
CA VAL A 155 -1.58 3.89 7.65
C VAL A 155 -1.11 5.13 6.90
N ILE A 156 0.13 5.55 7.16
CA ILE A 156 0.90 6.43 6.28
C ILE A 156 2.22 5.74 5.97
N ALA A 157 2.40 5.30 4.72
CA ALA A 157 3.64 4.71 4.23
C ALA A 157 4.29 5.66 3.22
N LEU A 158 5.60 5.90 3.35
CA LEU A 158 6.34 6.81 2.48
C LEU A 158 7.32 6.05 1.60
N GLY A 159 7.68 6.62 0.47
CA GLY A 159 8.68 6.07 -0.43
C GLY A 159 8.78 6.85 -1.73
N ASP A 160 9.15 6.16 -2.80
CA ASP A 160 9.45 6.79 -4.09
C ASP A 160 8.98 5.92 -5.26
N ALA A 161 9.09 6.50 -6.46
CA ALA A 161 8.91 5.79 -7.71
C ALA A 161 10.21 5.68 -8.50
N THR A 162 10.33 4.57 -9.22
CA THR A 162 11.40 4.33 -10.19
C THR A 162 10.82 3.83 -11.50
N THR A 163 11.50 4.09 -12.61
CA THR A 163 11.11 3.58 -13.93
C THR A 163 12.10 2.55 -14.43
N SER A 164 11.59 1.55 -15.14
CA SER A 164 12.38 0.50 -15.76
C SER A 164 11.67 -0.02 -17.02
N THR A 165 12.30 -0.97 -17.71
CA THR A 165 11.71 -1.64 -18.87
C THR A 165 11.84 -3.15 -18.72
N GLY A 166 10.93 -3.92 -19.31
CA GLY A 166 10.92 -5.37 -19.20
C GLY A 166 10.26 -5.85 -17.91
N ALA A 167 10.36 -7.16 -17.67
CA ALA A 167 9.79 -7.79 -16.49
C ALA A 167 10.34 -7.16 -15.19
N PRO A 168 9.48 -6.75 -14.23
CA PRO A 168 9.94 -6.16 -12.98
C PRO A 168 10.69 -7.18 -12.12
N ALA A 169 11.69 -6.70 -11.39
CA ALA A 169 12.28 -7.45 -10.29
C ALA A 169 11.39 -7.32 -9.06
N TYR A 170 10.84 -8.43 -8.57
CA TYR A 170 10.04 -8.45 -7.35
C TYR A 170 10.95 -8.62 -6.11
N PRO A 171 10.96 -7.68 -5.15
CA PRO A 171 11.61 -7.90 -3.87
C PRO A 171 11.05 -9.15 -3.19
N PRO A 172 11.89 -10.06 -2.66
CA PRO A 172 11.41 -11.28 -2.02
C PRO A 172 10.40 -10.97 -0.90
N ILE A 173 9.29 -11.72 -0.90
CA ILE A 173 8.26 -11.66 0.14
C ILE A 173 8.02 -13.09 0.62
N ASN A 174 7.84 -13.25 1.93
CA ASN A 174 7.64 -14.57 2.55
C ASN A 174 6.58 -14.44 3.64
N ALA A 175 5.49 -15.18 3.49
CA ALA A 175 4.37 -15.18 4.42
C ALA A 175 4.57 -16.10 5.63
N VAL A 176 5.64 -16.90 5.65
CA VAL A 176 5.97 -17.82 6.75
C VAL A 176 6.70 -17.06 7.87
N PRO A 177 6.25 -17.14 9.12
CA PRO A 177 6.92 -16.46 10.23
C PRO A 177 8.30 -17.09 10.50
N ALA A 178 9.35 -16.25 10.57
CA ALA A 178 10.74 -16.72 10.67
C ALA A 178 11.25 -16.87 12.11
N ASP A 179 10.96 -15.91 12.99
CA ASP A 179 11.50 -15.86 14.37
C ASP A 179 10.42 -16.23 15.41
N ILE A 180 10.02 -17.50 15.39
CA ILE A 180 8.94 -18.01 16.26
C ILE A 180 9.40 -18.50 17.65
N GLY A 181 10.71 -18.43 17.97
CA GLY A 181 11.28 -18.98 19.20
C GLY A 181 11.62 -20.48 19.13
N LYS A 182 12.50 -20.96 20.03
CA LYS A 182 13.00 -22.35 20.07
C LYS A 182 13.02 -22.90 21.51
N PRO A 183 12.80 -24.22 21.72
CA PRO A 183 12.51 -25.24 20.71
C PRO A 183 11.11 -25.07 20.13
N THR A 184 10.97 -25.29 18.82
CA THR A 184 9.68 -25.27 18.13
C THR A 184 8.96 -26.60 18.38
N MET A 185 7.65 -26.55 18.65
CA MET A 185 6.84 -27.76 18.66
C MET A 185 6.82 -28.35 17.24
N VAL A 186 7.08 -29.66 17.12
CA VAL A 186 6.99 -30.36 15.82
C VAL A 186 5.60 -30.13 15.25
N GLY A 187 5.56 -29.68 14.00
CA GLY A 187 4.32 -29.42 13.29
C GLY A 187 3.65 -28.07 13.56
N TYR A 188 4.26 -27.19 14.35
CA TYR A 188 3.64 -25.89 14.68
C TYR A 188 3.33 -25.02 13.45
N LEU A 189 4.19 -25.05 12.43
CA LEU A 189 3.98 -24.35 11.16
C LEU A 189 3.40 -25.25 10.06
N ASP A 190 2.90 -26.43 10.41
CA ASP A 190 2.23 -27.31 9.46
C ASP A 190 1.06 -26.63 8.73
N PRO A 191 0.35 -25.64 9.28
CA PRO A 191 -0.64 -24.92 8.48
C PRO A 191 -0.09 -24.28 7.20
N TYR A 192 1.18 -23.84 7.21
CA TYR A 192 1.86 -23.28 6.04
C TYR A 192 2.42 -24.36 5.09
N ILE A 193 2.51 -25.63 5.53
CA ILE A 193 3.26 -26.71 4.85
C ILE A 193 2.46 -28.01 4.66
N TYR A 194 1.28 -28.22 5.25
CA TYR A 194 0.52 -29.48 5.09
C TYR A 194 -0.99 -29.30 4.92
N THR A 195 -1.59 -28.17 5.32
CA THR A 195 -3.06 -28.06 5.33
C THR A 195 -3.65 -27.12 4.26
N GLY A 196 -4.60 -27.62 3.47
CA GLY A 196 -5.83 -26.89 3.15
C GLY A 196 -5.82 -25.75 2.12
N PHE A 197 -4.77 -25.55 1.32
CA PHE A 197 -4.80 -24.61 0.18
C PHE A 197 -4.24 -25.27 -1.09
N PRO A 198 -4.67 -24.88 -2.31
CA PRO A 198 -4.16 -25.44 -3.55
C PRO A 198 -2.70 -25.00 -3.73
N ARG A 199 -1.78 -25.81 -3.22
CA ARG A 199 -0.33 -25.57 -3.22
C ARG A 199 0.29 -25.55 -4.60
N ASP A 200 -0.37 -26.22 -5.53
CA ASP A 200 -0.11 -26.12 -6.95
C ASP A 200 -0.37 -24.70 -7.50
N GLN A 201 -1.14 -23.88 -6.77
CA GLN A 201 -1.54 -22.54 -7.21
C GLN A 201 -0.86 -21.42 -6.41
N PHE A 202 -0.63 -21.56 -5.11
CA PHE A 202 -0.04 -20.50 -4.27
C PHE A 202 1.09 -21.02 -3.37
N SER A 203 2.10 -20.18 -3.12
CA SER A 203 3.22 -20.48 -2.23
C SER A 203 3.31 -19.44 -1.12
N ALA A 204 3.15 -19.86 0.15
CA ALA A 204 3.36 -18.95 1.28
C ALA A 204 4.83 -18.51 1.40
N ALA A 205 5.78 -19.33 0.96
CA ALA A 205 7.20 -19.01 0.99
C ALA A 205 7.63 -18.07 -0.15
N ASP A 206 6.83 -18.00 -1.23
CA ASP A 206 7.05 -17.10 -2.37
C ASP A 206 5.70 -16.65 -2.97
N PRO A 207 4.98 -15.72 -2.32
CA PRO A 207 3.76 -15.14 -2.88
C PRO A 207 3.98 -14.43 -4.22
N ASN A 208 5.18 -13.92 -4.49
CA ASN A 208 5.50 -13.25 -5.76
C ASN A 208 5.47 -14.18 -6.97
N MET A 209 5.51 -15.50 -6.76
CA MET A 209 5.26 -16.49 -7.82
C MET A 209 3.95 -16.19 -8.58
N MET A 210 2.93 -15.66 -7.90
CA MET A 210 1.68 -15.25 -8.55
C MET A 210 1.89 -14.13 -9.58
N LEU A 211 2.73 -13.16 -9.25
CA LEU A 211 3.03 -12.03 -10.14
C LEU A 211 3.90 -12.48 -11.32
N GLN A 212 4.87 -13.35 -11.05
CA GLN A 212 5.74 -13.96 -12.07
C GLN A 212 4.92 -14.79 -13.07
N ASN A 213 4.00 -15.62 -12.58
CA ASN A 213 3.11 -16.42 -13.42
C ASN A 213 2.20 -15.55 -14.29
N ALA A 214 1.69 -14.44 -13.74
CA ALA A 214 0.79 -13.56 -14.48
C ALA A 214 1.47 -12.88 -15.70
N ILE A 215 2.77 -12.58 -15.60
CA ILE A 215 3.54 -12.00 -16.71
C ILE A 215 4.18 -13.04 -17.64
N ALA A 216 4.03 -14.33 -17.35
CA ALA A 216 4.58 -15.37 -18.20
C ALA A 216 3.95 -15.30 -19.61
N GLY A 217 4.80 -15.14 -20.63
CA GLY A 217 4.35 -15.00 -22.02
C GLY A 217 3.82 -13.61 -22.40
N GLN A 218 3.89 -12.63 -21.50
CA GLN A 218 3.60 -11.22 -21.80
C GLN A 218 4.90 -10.49 -22.23
N ASN A 219 4.80 -9.58 -23.20
CA ASN A 219 5.88 -8.63 -23.47
C ASN A 219 5.67 -7.37 -22.61
N ILE A 220 6.48 -7.22 -21.57
CA ILE A 220 6.42 -6.09 -20.64
C ILE A 220 7.28 -4.95 -21.19
N GLY A 221 6.64 -3.80 -21.43
CA GLY A 221 7.27 -2.56 -21.90
C GLY A 221 7.80 -1.72 -20.74
N ASN A 222 7.33 -0.47 -20.65
CA ASN A 222 7.70 0.42 -19.55
C ASN A 222 7.06 -0.06 -18.24
N VAL A 223 7.79 0.11 -17.15
CA VAL A 223 7.33 -0.18 -15.80
C VAL A 223 7.61 1.02 -14.90
N THR A 224 6.56 1.52 -14.25
CA THR A 224 6.68 2.44 -13.11
C THR A 224 6.49 1.64 -11.84
N ASN A 225 7.53 1.51 -11.03
CA ASN A 225 7.49 0.88 -9.71
C ASN A 225 7.33 1.95 -8.64
N ILE A 226 6.31 1.83 -7.80
CA ILE A 226 6.09 2.66 -6.61
C ILE A 226 6.27 1.79 -5.38
N SER A 227 7.21 2.15 -4.51
CA SER A 227 7.50 1.40 -3.28
C SER A 227 7.31 2.31 -2.08
N VAL A 228 6.54 1.86 -1.09
CA VAL A 228 6.28 2.59 0.16
C VAL A 228 6.41 1.68 1.38
N ASP A 229 6.90 2.23 2.49
CA ASP A 229 7.09 1.52 3.75
C ASP A 229 6.74 2.45 4.93
N THR A 230 6.12 1.92 5.97
CA THR A 230 5.89 2.67 7.22
C THR A 230 7.14 2.81 8.07
N LEU A 231 8.18 2.00 7.84
CA LEU A 231 9.49 2.15 8.48
C LEU A 231 10.30 3.32 7.91
N ASN A 232 9.92 3.83 6.73
CA ASN A 232 10.51 5.05 6.20
C ASN A 232 10.19 6.24 7.12
N LYS A 233 11.14 7.18 7.25
CA LYS A 233 11.01 8.31 8.17
C LYS A 233 9.72 9.11 7.89
N GLY A 234 8.89 9.25 8.93
CA GLY A 234 7.58 9.90 8.85
C GLY A 234 6.41 8.94 8.64
N GLY A 235 6.68 7.66 8.40
CA GLY A 235 5.67 6.62 8.29
C GLY A 235 5.08 6.27 9.65
N THR A 236 3.84 5.80 9.64
CA THR A 236 3.12 5.44 10.86
C THR A 236 1.96 4.49 10.59
N ILE A 237 1.59 3.73 11.60
CA ILE A 237 0.32 3.02 11.70
C ILE A 237 -0.33 3.47 13.02
N ALA A 238 -1.56 3.97 12.94
CA ALA A 238 -2.36 4.33 14.09
C ALA A 238 -3.50 3.32 14.25
N ASN A 239 -3.51 2.60 15.38
CA ASN A 239 -4.41 1.49 15.66
C ASN A 239 -5.42 1.86 16.74
N ILE A 240 -6.66 1.37 16.64
CA ILE A 240 -7.58 1.39 17.78
C ILE A 240 -7.07 0.51 18.93
N PRO A 241 -7.49 0.77 20.20
CA PRO A 241 -6.92 0.09 21.36
C PRO A 241 -7.01 -1.44 21.34
N PHE A 242 -8.07 -2.00 20.75
CA PHE A 242 -8.22 -3.46 20.65
C PHE A 242 -7.10 -4.06 19.78
N VAL A 243 -6.95 -3.56 18.56
CA VAL A 243 -5.94 -4.04 17.60
C VAL A 243 -4.54 -3.94 18.20
N GLN A 244 -4.20 -2.79 18.78
CA GLN A 244 -2.92 -2.57 19.43
C GLN A 244 -2.61 -3.57 20.56
N GLN A 245 -3.64 -4.04 21.28
CA GLN A 245 -3.45 -4.95 22.41
C GLN A 245 -3.40 -6.42 22.02
N VAL A 246 -4.10 -6.82 20.96
CA VAL A 246 -4.29 -8.25 20.66
C VAL A 246 -3.54 -8.73 19.41
N VAL A 247 -3.37 -7.87 18.42
CA VAL A 247 -2.76 -8.18 17.11
C VAL A 247 -2.18 -6.89 16.56
N ASP A 248 -1.03 -6.46 17.09
CA ASP A 248 -0.48 -5.13 16.79
C ASP A 248 0.18 -5.10 15.39
N PRO A 249 -0.37 -4.38 14.40
CA PRO A 249 0.27 -4.14 13.12
C PRO A 249 1.40 -3.12 13.31
N THR A 250 2.63 -3.54 13.04
CA THR A 250 3.83 -2.73 13.35
C THR A 250 4.58 -2.24 12.13
N ARG A 251 4.30 -2.82 10.97
CA ARG A 251 4.83 -2.36 9.69
C ARG A 251 3.83 -2.64 8.59
N PHE A 252 3.78 -1.74 7.62
CA PHE A 252 3.14 -1.96 6.34
C PHE A 252 4.12 -1.58 5.23
N VAL A 253 4.32 -2.48 4.28
CA VAL A 253 5.15 -2.25 3.09
C VAL A 253 4.38 -2.66 1.85
N SER A 254 4.52 -1.89 0.77
CA SER A 254 3.78 -2.11 -0.46
C SER A 254 4.58 -1.71 -1.68
N ASN A 255 4.61 -2.59 -2.68
CA ASN A 255 5.21 -2.35 -3.98
C ASN A 255 4.12 -2.48 -5.05
N HIS A 256 4.07 -1.51 -5.96
CA HIS A 256 3.13 -1.44 -7.08
C HIS A 256 3.91 -1.28 -8.38
N TRP A 257 3.63 -2.12 -9.38
CA TRP A 257 4.22 -2.06 -10.71
C TRP A 257 3.15 -1.77 -11.75
N ILE A 258 3.21 -0.58 -12.33
CA ILE A 258 2.34 -0.17 -13.43
C ILE A 258 3.07 -0.48 -14.72
N GLN A 259 2.50 -1.33 -15.56
CA GLN A 259 3.18 -1.96 -16.69
C GLN A 259 2.44 -1.70 -18.00
N ASP A 260 3.19 -1.34 -19.03
CA ASP A 260 2.73 -1.47 -20.42
C ASP A 260 2.87 -2.93 -20.85
N VAL A 261 1.79 -3.55 -21.31
CA VAL A 261 1.79 -4.94 -21.76
C VAL A 261 1.42 -5.03 -23.23
N THR A 262 2.18 -5.82 -23.98
CA THR A 262 1.83 -6.25 -25.34
C THR A 262 1.76 -7.78 -25.39
N LEU A 263 0.67 -8.33 -25.91
CA LEU A 263 0.51 -9.78 -26.12
C LEU A 263 1.07 -10.19 -27.50
N ALA A 264 1.23 -11.49 -27.71
CA ALA A 264 1.73 -12.05 -28.97
C ALA A 264 0.87 -11.70 -30.19
N ASP A 265 -0.43 -11.45 -30.00
CA ASP A 265 -1.37 -11.03 -31.04
C ASP A 265 -1.36 -9.51 -31.32
N GLY A 266 -0.51 -8.75 -30.61
CA GLY A 266 -0.41 -7.30 -30.73
C GLY A 266 -1.37 -6.52 -29.83
N THR A 267 -2.23 -7.19 -29.05
CA THR A 267 -3.10 -6.52 -28.07
C THR A 267 -2.26 -5.79 -27.03
N THR A 268 -2.60 -4.52 -26.77
CA THR A 268 -1.91 -3.69 -25.77
C THR A 268 -2.86 -3.29 -24.64
N PHE A 269 -2.36 -3.26 -23.40
CA PHE A 269 -3.11 -2.79 -22.24
C PHE A 269 -2.18 -2.36 -21.10
N LYS A 270 -2.74 -1.63 -20.13
CA LYS A 270 -2.07 -1.31 -18.86
C LYS A 270 -2.39 -2.40 -17.82
N GLN A 271 -1.35 -2.87 -17.14
CA GLN A 271 -1.43 -3.83 -16.04
C GLN A 271 -0.91 -3.20 -14.76
N LEU A 272 -1.53 -3.52 -13.63
CA LEU A 272 -1.06 -3.12 -12.30
C LEU A 272 -0.84 -4.39 -11.47
N GLN A 273 0.40 -4.65 -11.09
CA GLN A 273 0.74 -5.68 -10.12
C GLN A 273 1.05 -5.04 -8.78
N TYR A 274 0.72 -5.71 -7.68
CA TYR A 274 1.22 -5.30 -6.37
C TYR A 274 1.53 -6.50 -5.48
N ALA A 275 2.44 -6.25 -4.54
CA ALA A 275 2.70 -7.10 -3.39
C ALA A 275 2.78 -6.22 -2.15
N GLN A 276 2.01 -6.54 -1.12
CA GLN A 276 2.01 -5.82 0.14
C GLN A 276 2.03 -6.76 1.33
N GLN A 277 2.64 -6.29 2.42
CA GLN A 277 2.77 -7.02 3.67
C GLN A 277 2.45 -6.10 4.85
N ALA A 278 1.61 -6.60 5.75
CA ALA A 278 1.45 -6.07 7.10
C ALA A 278 2.10 -7.04 8.11
N ASP A 279 2.91 -6.51 9.03
CA ASP A 279 3.55 -7.29 10.08
C ASP A 279 2.67 -7.28 11.34
N LEU A 280 1.99 -8.40 11.61
CA LEU A 280 1.07 -8.55 12.73
C LEU A 280 1.75 -9.24 13.91
N ASN A 281 1.81 -8.60 15.07
CA ASN A 281 2.46 -9.16 16.24
C ASN A 281 1.44 -9.74 17.23
N PHE A 282 1.50 -11.05 17.42
CA PHE A 282 0.68 -11.75 18.42
C PHE A 282 1.31 -13.10 18.78
N LEU A 283 0.85 -13.69 19.90
CA LEU A 283 1.42 -14.86 20.57
C LEU A 283 2.86 -14.66 21.08
N PRO A 284 3.18 -15.18 22.27
CA PRO A 284 4.56 -15.20 22.74
C PRO A 284 5.42 -16.10 21.87
N LYS A 285 6.71 -15.78 21.74
CA LYS A 285 7.68 -16.69 21.13
C LYS A 285 7.76 -17.99 21.91
N LEU A 286 7.94 -19.09 21.19
CA LEU A 286 8.00 -20.43 21.74
C LEU A 286 9.28 -20.66 22.57
N GLY A 287 9.23 -21.65 23.45
CA GLY A 287 10.38 -22.08 24.25
C GLY A 287 10.82 -21.10 25.34
N GLY A 288 9.95 -20.16 25.73
CA GLY A 288 10.25 -19.15 26.75
C GLY A 288 11.18 -18.04 26.27
N VAL A 289 11.41 -17.93 24.96
CA VAL A 289 12.14 -16.80 24.36
C VAL A 289 11.33 -15.51 24.60
N PRO A 290 11.95 -14.43 25.10
CA PRO A 290 11.25 -13.16 25.28
C PRO A 290 10.71 -12.59 23.96
N GLY A 291 9.54 -11.96 24.02
CA GLY A 291 8.93 -11.25 22.89
C GLY A 291 7.74 -11.97 22.27
N VAL A 292 7.21 -11.36 21.22
CA VAL A 292 6.05 -11.84 20.45
C VAL A 292 6.48 -12.29 19.06
N ILE A 293 5.71 -13.21 18.47
CA ILE A 293 5.93 -13.67 17.10
C ILE A 293 5.39 -12.59 16.14
N MET A 294 6.17 -12.27 15.11
CA MET A 294 5.72 -11.48 13.97
C MET A 294 5.16 -12.43 12.90
N TRP A 295 3.91 -12.19 12.52
CA TRP A 295 3.17 -12.95 11.52
C TRP A 295 2.97 -12.08 10.28
N PRO A 296 3.58 -12.46 9.15
CA PRO A 296 3.34 -11.75 7.90
C PRO A 296 1.91 -11.96 7.41
N HIS A 297 1.20 -10.87 7.16
CA HIS A 297 -0.04 -10.85 6.41
C HIS A 297 0.24 -10.30 5.01
N VAL A 298 0.04 -11.10 3.97
CA VAL A 298 0.44 -10.77 2.60
C VAL A 298 -0.74 -10.78 1.65
N ASN A 299 -0.78 -9.77 0.78
CA ASN A 299 -1.66 -9.70 -0.38
C ASN A 299 -0.84 -9.47 -1.65
N VAL A 300 -1.17 -10.23 -2.69
CA VAL A 300 -0.60 -10.06 -4.04
C VAL A 300 -1.72 -10.12 -5.07
N ASN A 301 -1.66 -9.28 -6.10
CA ASN A 301 -2.62 -9.33 -7.20
C ASN A 301 -2.06 -8.77 -8.51
N THR A 302 -2.70 -9.14 -9.62
CA THR A 302 -2.50 -8.56 -10.95
C THR A 302 -3.84 -8.05 -11.47
N LEU A 303 -3.92 -6.75 -11.73
CA LEU A 303 -5.11 -6.05 -12.18
C LEU A 303 -4.91 -5.52 -13.61
N ARG A 304 -6.01 -5.35 -14.35
CA ARG A 304 -6.04 -4.69 -15.65
C ARG A 304 -6.89 -3.43 -15.59
N LYS A 305 -6.40 -2.39 -16.25
CA LYS A 305 -7.15 -1.14 -16.43
C LYS A 305 -8.41 -1.42 -17.26
N GLN A 306 -9.55 -0.86 -16.84
CA GLN A 306 -10.85 -1.00 -17.51
C GLN A 306 -11.09 0.10 -18.54
#